data_AF-A0A9X8YM78-F1
#
_entry.id   AF-A0A9X8YM78-F1
#
_cell.length_a   1.000
_cell.length_b   1.000
_cell.length_c   1.000
_cell.angle_alpha   90.00
_cell.angle_beta   90.00
_cell.angle_gamma   90.00
#
_symmetry.space_group_name_H-M   'P 1'
#
loop_
_entity.id
_entity.type
_entity.pdbx_description
1 polymer ?
#
loop_
_entity_poly.entity_id
_entity_poly.type
_entity_poly.pdbx_seq_one_letter_code
_entity_poly.pdbx_strand_id
1 'polypeptide(L)'
;ADGECQTGVTAIVPPGDLFNQPLPCGSAVLNGFAKPLGLVQLNELGVLQTPILLSNTFAVGTLFNAMVRRSCLRYPQIGRGSATINPLVLECNDGYLNDIQAMA
;
A
#
# COMPACT_ATOMS: atom_id res chain seq x y z
N ALA A 1 -23.46 -12.40 -2.05
CA ALA A 1 -22.49 -12.26 -3.15
C ALA A 1 -22.02 -13.66 -3.39
N ASP A 2 -22.24 -14.17 -4.61
CA ASP A 2 -22.35 -15.62 -4.84
C ASP A 2 -21.25 -16.11 -5.83
N GLY A 3 -20.18 -15.34 -5.97
CA GLY A 3 -19.03 -15.67 -6.83
C GLY A 3 -17.76 -15.94 -6.02
N GLU A 4 -16.79 -16.61 -6.65
CA GLU A 4 -15.51 -17.01 -6.03
C GLU A 4 -14.57 -15.82 -5.75
N CYS A 5 -14.74 -14.68 -6.45
CA CYS A 5 -13.98 -13.46 -6.22
C CYS A 5 -14.80 -12.47 -5.38
N GLN A 6 -14.44 -12.33 -4.10
CA GLN A 6 -15.08 -11.43 -3.14
C GLN A 6 -14.05 -10.56 -2.43
N THR A 7 -13.21 -9.92 -3.24
CA THR A 7 -12.16 -9.02 -2.76
C THR A 7 -12.26 -7.65 -3.41
N GLY A 8 -11.35 -6.76 -3.03
CA GLY A 8 -11.28 -5.42 -3.60
C GLY A 8 -10.09 -4.65 -3.10
N VAL A 9 -10.01 -3.38 -3.54
CA VAL A 9 -8.96 -2.45 -3.14
C VAL A 9 -9.62 -1.17 -2.67
N THR A 10 -9.23 -0.72 -1.49
CA THR A 10 -9.54 0.63 -1.00
C THR A 10 -8.28 1.48 -1.03
N ALA A 11 -8.39 2.72 -1.52
CA ALA A 11 -7.32 3.70 -1.47
C ALA A 11 -7.74 4.89 -0.61
N ILE A 12 -6.97 5.20 0.43
CA ILE A 12 -7.11 6.43 1.21
C ILE A 12 -6.11 7.43 0.63
N VAL A 13 -6.63 8.51 0.04
CA VAL A 13 -5.83 9.53 -0.66
C VAL A 13 -5.92 10.85 0.10
N PRO A 14 -4.95 11.14 0.99
CA PRO A 14 -4.81 12.47 1.55
C PRO A 14 -4.64 13.52 0.43
N PRO A 15 -5.12 14.77 0.65
CA PRO A 15 -4.98 15.84 -0.34
C PRO A 15 -3.51 16.22 -0.55
N GLY A 16 -3.21 16.78 -1.73
CA GLY A 16 -1.89 17.33 -2.04
C GLY A 16 -0.93 16.37 -2.75
N ASP A 17 0.33 16.79 -2.81
CA ASP A 17 1.43 16.04 -3.44
C ASP A 17 2.27 15.34 -2.38
N LEU A 18 1.87 14.14 -1.98
CA LEU A 18 2.52 13.39 -0.90
C LEU A 18 3.97 13.01 -1.17
N PHE A 19 4.38 12.94 -2.45
CA PHE A 19 5.76 12.61 -2.78
C PHE A 19 6.70 13.79 -2.51
N ASN A 20 6.31 14.99 -2.96
CA ASN A 20 7.11 16.20 -2.76
C ASN A 20 6.85 16.89 -1.42
N GLN A 21 5.68 16.67 -0.81
CA GLN A 21 5.26 17.22 0.48
C GLN A 21 4.68 16.09 1.36
N PRO A 22 5.53 15.24 1.94
CA PRO A 22 5.09 14.15 2.81
C PRO A 22 4.35 14.66 4.04
N LEU A 23 3.35 13.90 4.50
CA LEU A 23 2.57 14.24 5.69
C LEU A 23 3.15 13.56 6.93
N PRO A 24 3.18 14.21 8.11
CA PRO A 24 3.53 13.54 9.36
C PRO A 24 2.65 12.31 9.60
N CYS A 25 3.26 11.19 9.94
CA CYS A 25 2.56 9.92 10.12
C CYS A 25 3.27 9.02 11.14
N GLY A 26 2.49 8.26 11.91
CA GLY A 26 3.00 7.25 12.85
C GLY A 26 2.17 5.98 12.75
N SER A 27 2.72 4.87 13.23
CA SER A 27 2.02 3.59 13.26
C SER A 27 2.23 2.87 14.59
N ALA A 28 1.31 1.96 14.93
CA ALA A 28 1.43 1.07 16.08
C ALA A 28 1.01 -0.35 15.66
N VAL A 29 1.80 -1.34 16.05
CA VAL A 29 1.50 -2.76 15.84
C VAL A 29 1.03 -3.34 17.16
N LEU A 30 -0.27 -3.62 17.27
CA LEU A 30 -0.85 -4.26 18.46
C LEU A 30 -0.55 -5.77 18.47
N ASN A 31 -0.76 -6.44 17.34
CA ASN A 31 -0.38 -7.83 17.10
C ASN A 31 0.21 -7.96 15.69
N GLY A 32 1.33 -8.67 15.58
CA GLY A 32 2.12 -8.75 14.34
C GLY A 32 1.70 -9.85 13.36
N PHE A 33 0.54 -10.50 13.52
CA PHE A 33 0.05 -11.50 12.57
C PHE A 33 -0.53 -10.84 11.30
N ALA A 34 0.26 -10.00 10.64
CA ALA A 34 -0.13 -9.18 9.50
C ALA A 34 1.05 -9.04 8.52
N LYS A 35 0.77 -8.66 7.27
CA LYS A 35 1.77 -8.51 6.19
C LYS A 35 1.80 -7.05 5.68
N PRO A 36 1.99 -6.04 6.54
CA PRO A 36 2.03 -4.65 6.10
C PRO A 36 3.30 -4.35 5.29
N LEU A 37 3.22 -3.45 4.32
CA LEU A 37 4.37 -2.89 3.62
C LEU A 37 4.53 -1.41 3.93
N GLY A 38 5.79 -0.99 4.08
CA GLY A 38 6.19 0.41 4.20
C GLY A 38 6.26 0.96 5.64
N LEU A 39 5.91 0.17 6.66
CA LEU A 39 5.95 0.61 8.05
C LEU A 39 7.36 0.93 8.56
N VAL A 40 8.39 0.23 8.07
CA VAL A 40 9.78 0.44 8.51
C VAL A 40 10.22 1.89 8.24
N GLN A 41 10.08 2.36 6.99
CA GLN A 41 10.46 3.72 6.63
C GLN A 41 9.48 4.77 7.18
N LEU A 42 8.19 4.44 7.32
CA LEU A 42 7.23 5.31 7.98
C LEU A 42 7.63 5.58 9.43
N ASN A 43 8.04 4.54 10.17
CA ASN A 43 8.44 4.68 11.57
C ASN A 43 9.80 5.36 11.72
N GLU A 44 10.71 5.17 10.77
CA GLU A 44 12.02 5.83 10.77
C GLU A 44 11.93 7.33 10.45
N LEU A 45 11.18 7.68 9.40
CA LEU A 45 11.12 9.07 8.90
C LEU A 45 9.92 9.86 9.45
N GLY A 46 8.95 9.19 10.07
CA GLY A 46 7.75 9.81 10.62
C GLY A 46 6.84 10.43 9.56
N VAL A 47 6.87 9.95 8.31
CA VAL A 47 6.12 10.56 7.19
C VAL A 47 5.43 9.56 6.27
N LEU A 48 4.28 9.97 5.73
CA LEU A 48 3.52 9.32 4.68
C LEU A 48 3.78 9.99 3.32
N GLN A 49 4.21 9.21 2.34
CA GLN A 49 4.67 9.69 1.03
C GLN A 49 3.79 9.25 -0.15
N THR A 50 2.82 8.38 0.13
CA THR A 50 1.94 7.74 -0.85
C THR A 50 0.53 7.63 -0.29
N PRO A 51 -0.51 7.46 -1.13
CA PRO A 51 -1.80 7.00 -0.64
C PRO A 51 -1.70 5.67 0.10
N ILE A 52 -2.58 5.45 1.06
CA ILE A 52 -2.67 4.18 1.79
C ILE A 52 -3.52 3.22 0.98
N LEU A 53 -2.98 2.05 0.65
CA LEU A 53 -3.75 1.00 -0.03
C LEU A 53 -4.13 -0.10 0.95
N LEU A 54 -5.38 -0.54 0.88
CA LEU A 54 -5.95 -1.62 1.69
C LEU A 54 -6.54 -2.69 0.75
N SER A 55 -6.24 -3.97 0.99
CA SER A 55 -6.82 -5.10 0.25
C SER A 55 -6.67 -6.40 1.05
N ASN A 56 -6.71 -7.55 0.37
CA ASN A 56 -6.48 -8.85 0.96
C ASN A 56 -4.98 -9.15 1.18
N THR A 57 -4.70 -10.17 2.01
CA THR A 57 -3.33 -10.55 2.38
C THR A 57 -2.42 -10.86 1.19
N PHE A 58 -2.91 -11.57 0.16
CA PHE A 58 -2.09 -11.99 -0.97
C PHE A 58 -1.97 -10.91 -2.06
N ALA A 59 -2.83 -9.89 -2.04
CA ALA A 59 -2.79 -8.74 -2.94
C ALA A 59 -1.71 -7.70 -2.56
N VAL A 60 -1.08 -7.80 -1.39
CA VAL A 60 -0.07 -6.84 -0.89
C VAL A 60 1.05 -6.57 -1.91
N GLY A 61 1.60 -7.63 -2.52
CA GLY A 61 2.64 -7.50 -3.55
C GLY A 61 2.14 -6.85 -4.84
N THR A 62 0.91 -7.16 -5.25
CA THR A 62 0.26 -6.55 -6.42
C THR A 62 0.06 -5.05 -6.20
N LEU A 63 -0.40 -4.64 -5.01
CA LEU A 63 -0.60 -3.24 -4.65
C LEU A 63 0.70 -2.44 -4.59
N PHE A 64 1.78 -3.03 -4.06
CA PHE A 64 3.10 -2.43 -4.10
C PHE A 64 3.52 -2.09 -5.54
N ASN A 65 3.44 -3.08 -6.43
CA ASN A 65 3.80 -2.90 -7.83
C ASN A 65 2.92 -1.87 -8.54
N ALA A 66 1.61 -1.88 -8.26
CA ALA A 66 0.68 -0.90 -8.81
C ALA A 66 1.02 0.54 -8.35
N MET A 67 1.32 0.74 -7.06
CA MET A 67 1.70 2.05 -6.53
C MET A 67 3.03 2.54 -7.08
N VAL A 68 4.04 1.66 -7.22
CA VAL A 68 5.33 1.99 -7.85
C VAL A 68 5.11 2.43 -9.29
N ARG A 69 4.38 1.64 -10.10
CA ARG A 69 4.10 1.98 -11.50
C ARG A 69 3.37 3.33 -11.62
N ARG A 70 2.31 3.53 -10.83
CA ARG A 70 1.55 4.79 -10.81
C ARG A 70 2.45 5.97 -10.45
N SER A 71 3.31 5.82 -9.44
CA SER A 71 4.18 6.90 -8.98
C SER A 71 5.25 7.23 -10.00
N CYS A 72 5.87 6.24 -10.63
CA CYS A 72 6.83 6.48 -11.72
C CYS A 72 6.19 7.14 -12.94
N LEU A 73 4.91 6.85 -13.24
CA LEU A 73 4.17 7.56 -14.29
C LEU A 73 3.92 9.03 -13.93
N ARG A 74 3.65 9.32 -12.66
CA ARG A 74 3.41 10.69 -12.18
C ARG A 74 4.70 11.49 -11.96
N TYR A 75 5.76 10.83 -11.53
CA TYR A 75 7.07 11.42 -11.20
C TYR A 75 8.18 10.59 -11.87
N PRO A 76 8.48 10.83 -13.16
CA PRO A 76 9.43 10.03 -13.95
C PRO A 76 10.86 9.99 -13.41
N GLN A 77 11.19 10.87 -12.46
CA GLN A 77 12.49 10.95 -11.80
C GLN A 77 12.69 9.90 -10.69
N ILE A 78 11.62 9.29 -10.14
CA ILE A 78 11.71 8.25 -9.10
C ILE A 78 12.60 7.10 -9.58
N GLY A 79 13.56 6.69 -8.74
CA GLY A 79 14.49 5.60 -9.04
C GLY A 79 15.48 5.91 -10.19
N ARG A 80 15.53 7.16 -10.63
CA ARG A 80 16.49 7.67 -11.61
C ARG A 80 17.23 8.87 -11.01
N GLY A 81 16.62 10.06 -11.08
CA GLY A 81 17.15 11.31 -10.56
C GLY A 81 16.71 11.62 -9.12
N SER A 82 15.82 10.82 -8.54
CA SER A 82 15.35 10.93 -7.16
C SER A 82 15.32 9.55 -6.49
N ALA A 83 15.19 9.55 -5.17
CA ALA A 83 15.03 8.33 -4.38
C ALA A 83 13.82 7.49 -4.86
N THR A 84 13.79 6.23 -4.40
CA THR A 84 12.62 5.37 -4.56
C THR A 84 11.47 5.86 -3.69
N ILE A 85 10.30 5.23 -3.83
CA ILE A 85 9.13 5.52 -3.00
C ILE A 85 8.94 4.46 -1.92
N ASN A 86 8.21 4.83 -0.88
CA ASN A 86 7.69 3.91 0.12
C ASN A 86 6.14 3.80 0.03
N PRO A 87 5.61 2.85 -0.76
CA PRO A 87 4.19 2.51 -0.73
C PRO A 87 3.74 2.03 0.66
N LEU A 88 2.67 2.62 1.20
CA LEU A 88 2.02 2.10 2.40
C LEU A 88 0.86 1.19 2.01
N VAL A 89 0.99 -0.10 2.31
CA VAL A 89 -0.03 -1.13 2.04
C VAL A 89 -0.35 -1.90 3.31
N LEU A 90 -1.63 -2.03 3.63
CA LEU A 90 -2.13 -2.83 4.76
C LEU A 90 -3.18 -3.82 4.25
N GLU A 91 -3.49 -4.85 5.04
CA GLU A 91 -4.31 -5.96 4.57
C GLU A 91 -5.15 -6.62 5.67
N CYS A 92 -6.15 -7.38 5.25
CA CYS A 92 -6.84 -8.39 6.06
C CYS A 92 -7.05 -9.66 5.24
N ASN A 93 -7.12 -10.81 5.91
CA ASN A 93 -7.40 -12.08 5.24
C ASN A 93 -8.91 -12.24 4.97
N ASP A 94 -9.28 -12.31 3.69
CA ASP A 94 -10.67 -12.50 3.24
C ASP A 94 -10.97 -13.94 2.76
N GLY A 95 -10.06 -14.89 2.99
CA GLY A 95 -10.12 -16.27 2.51
C GLY A 95 -11.30 -17.12 2.99
N TYR A 96 -12.14 -16.59 3.89
CA TYR A 96 -13.41 -17.21 4.26
C TYR A 96 -14.49 -17.02 3.17
N LEU A 97 -14.49 -15.86 2.49
CA LEU A 97 -15.48 -15.51 1.47
C LEU A 97 -14.89 -15.44 0.06
N ASN A 98 -13.59 -15.19 -0.05
CA ASN A 98 -12.88 -14.98 -1.29
C ASN A 98 -11.94 -16.16 -1.59
N ASP A 99 -11.83 -16.55 -2.86
CA ASP A 99 -10.70 -17.37 -3.31
C ASP A 99 -9.42 -16.52 -3.30
N ILE A 100 -8.81 -16.38 -2.13
CA ILE A 100 -7.58 -15.61 -1.94
C ILE A 100 -6.40 -16.20 -2.73
N GLN A 101 -6.46 -17.48 -3.11
CA GLN A 101 -5.42 -18.16 -3.88
C GLN A 101 -5.53 -17.91 -5.39
N ALA A 102 -6.70 -17.50 -5.90
CA ALA A 102 -6.83 -17.04 -7.28
C ALA A 102 -5.92 -15.85 -7.58
N MET A 103 -5.56 -15.06 -6.55
CA MET A 103 -4.75 -13.84 -6.66
C MET A 103 -5.28 -12.89 -7.76
N ALA A 104 -6.60 -12.86 -7.91
CA ALA A 104 -7.34 -12.09 -8.92
C ALA A 104 -7.29 -10.58 -8.66
#